data_AF-A0A2E5QBU6-F1
#
_entry.id   AF-A0A2E5QBU6-F1
#
_cell.length_a   1.000
_cell.length_b   1.000
_cell.length_c   1.000
_cell.angle_alpha   90.00
_cell.angle_beta   90.00
_cell.angle_gamma   90.00
#
_symmetry.space_group_name_H-M   'P 1'
#
loop_
_entity.id
_entity.type
_entity.pdbx_description
1 polymer ?
#
loop_
_entity_poly.entity_id
_entity_poly.type
_entity_poly.pdbx_seq_one_letter_code
_entity_poly.pdbx_strand_id
1 'polypeptide(L)'
;MTVAYVRFPVPEFDHKALRGLDWSEPDYLGEDDVIAKLNDENTSGAFPLKAPAGVLDSFSVQGEHCHALLCIVPAGTRLVGRSYSWWLQRAIILDSLGPENPDIIADWHTPRPVNTRLGPEEGIEIDSSLFYVISCHGLNDHWVGNRTLVQNMDNGFRILGCAKDDTANFHEFCLTFTWGA
;
A
#
# COMPACT_ATOMS: atom_id res chain seq x y z
N MET A 1 -12.89 31.96 -19.36
CA MET A 1 -12.75 30.51 -19.11
C MET A 1 -12.74 30.32 -17.60
N THR A 2 -13.80 29.71 -17.08
CA THR A 2 -13.99 29.44 -15.67
C THR A 2 -12.94 28.45 -15.19
N VAL A 3 -12.18 28.83 -14.16
CA VAL A 3 -11.22 27.98 -13.47
C VAL A 3 -12.02 26.84 -12.83
N ALA A 4 -12.03 25.68 -13.47
CA ALA A 4 -12.50 24.46 -12.83
C ALA A 4 -11.51 24.16 -11.71
N TYR A 5 -11.95 24.27 -10.46
CA TYR A 5 -11.27 23.68 -9.32
C TYR A 5 -10.83 22.28 -9.73
N VAL A 6 -9.51 22.04 -9.77
CA VAL A 6 -8.93 20.73 -10.08
C VAL A 6 -9.43 19.78 -9.00
N ARG A 7 -10.55 19.10 -9.29
CA ARG A 7 -11.05 18.02 -8.44
C ARG A 7 -9.92 17.02 -8.37
N PHE A 8 -9.51 16.69 -7.15
CA PHE A 8 -8.54 15.65 -6.88
C PHE A 8 -8.79 14.46 -7.83
N PRO A 9 -7.83 14.11 -8.70
CA PRO A 9 -8.08 13.16 -9.78
C PRO A 9 -8.29 11.79 -9.16
N VAL A 10 -9.53 11.33 -9.09
CA VAL A 10 -9.85 10.00 -8.58
C VAL A 10 -9.61 9.00 -9.73
N PRO A 11 -8.77 7.97 -9.54
CA PRO A 11 -8.52 7.00 -10.59
C PRO A 11 -9.78 6.21 -10.90
N GLU A 12 -9.86 5.69 -12.12
CA GLU A 12 -10.98 4.85 -12.54
C GLU A 12 -10.90 3.48 -11.84
N PHE A 13 -11.99 3.10 -11.17
CA PHE A 13 -12.26 1.79 -10.60
C PHE A 13 -13.75 1.70 -10.24
N ASP A 14 -14.25 0.51 -9.89
CA ASP A 14 -15.66 0.32 -9.54
C ASP A 14 -16.00 0.84 -8.14
N HIS A 15 -16.14 2.17 -8.02
CA HIS A 15 -16.54 2.85 -6.80
C HIS A 15 -17.90 2.38 -6.25
N LYS A 16 -18.78 1.84 -7.10
CA LYS A 16 -20.12 1.40 -6.68
C LYS A 16 -20.04 0.07 -5.94
N ALA A 17 -19.25 -0.88 -6.45
CA ALA A 17 -19.02 -2.16 -5.78
C ALA A 17 -18.31 -2.01 -4.43
N LEU A 18 -17.51 -0.94 -4.26
CA LEU A 18 -16.74 -0.67 -3.04
C LEU A 18 -17.47 0.19 -2.01
N ARG A 19 -18.72 0.56 -2.28
CA ARG A 19 -19.54 1.36 -1.37
C ARG A 19 -20.39 0.44 -0.49
N GLY A 20 -20.27 0.57 0.83
CA GLY A 20 -20.99 -0.29 1.77
C GLY A 20 -20.50 -1.74 1.77
N LEU A 21 -19.27 -1.96 1.31
CA LEU A 21 -18.63 -3.28 1.35
C LEU A 21 -18.07 -3.48 2.76
N ASP A 22 -18.67 -4.40 3.51
CA ASP A 22 -18.17 -4.76 4.83
C ASP A 22 -16.72 -5.24 4.72
N TRP A 23 -15.91 -4.80 5.68
CA TRP A 23 -14.52 -5.24 5.70
C TRP A 23 -14.44 -6.69 6.16
N SER A 24 -13.67 -7.48 5.42
CA SER A 24 -13.17 -8.77 5.87
C SER A 24 -11.66 -8.70 6.01
N GLU A 25 -11.12 -9.38 7.01
CA GLU A 25 -9.68 -9.56 7.13
C GLU A 25 -9.11 -10.18 5.84
N PRO A 26 -7.96 -9.69 5.33
CA PRO A 26 -7.32 -10.28 4.16
C PRO A 26 -6.97 -11.75 4.40
N ASP A 27 -7.00 -12.52 3.33
CA ASP A 27 -6.45 -13.88 3.32
C ASP A 27 -4.92 -13.79 3.30
N TYR A 28 -4.32 -13.82 4.49
CA TYR A 28 -2.87 -13.67 4.63
C TYR A 28 -2.15 -14.92 4.15
N LEU A 29 -1.10 -14.72 3.37
CA LEU A 29 -0.23 -15.83 2.99
C LEU A 29 0.44 -16.44 4.23
N GLY A 30 0.43 -17.77 4.32
CA GLY A 30 1.29 -18.51 5.22
C GLY A 30 2.73 -18.59 4.70
N GLU A 31 3.65 -19.11 5.52
CA GLU A 31 5.05 -19.30 5.13
C GLU A 31 5.18 -20.17 3.87
N ASP A 32 4.42 -21.26 3.78
CA ASP A 32 4.41 -22.16 2.63
C ASP A 32 3.90 -21.46 1.36
N ASP A 33 2.88 -20.59 1.47
CA ASP A 33 2.34 -19.84 0.34
C ASP A 33 3.34 -18.80 -0.17
N VAL A 34 4.08 -18.15 0.75
CA VAL A 34 5.16 -17.23 0.38
C VAL A 34 6.22 -17.97 -0.43
N ILE A 35 6.67 -19.13 0.03
CA ILE A 35 7.64 -19.95 -0.68
C ILE A 35 7.10 -20.36 -2.06
N ALA A 36 5.83 -20.77 -2.15
CA ALA A 36 5.21 -21.13 -3.40
C ALA A 36 5.16 -19.95 -4.39
N LYS A 37 4.82 -18.74 -3.92
CA LYS A 37 4.79 -17.52 -4.73
C LYS A 37 6.18 -17.11 -5.23
N LEU A 38 7.21 -17.22 -4.38
CA LEU A 38 8.59 -16.87 -4.76
C LEU A 38 9.20 -17.85 -5.77
N ASN A 39 8.71 -19.09 -5.81
CA ASN A 39 9.16 -20.11 -6.77
C ASN A 39 8.40 -20.07 -8.11
N ASP A 40 7.34 -19.26 -8.23
CA ASP A 40 6.60 -19.10 -9.48
C ASP A 40 7.14 -17.91 -10.27
N GLU A 41 7.88 -18.19 -11.34
CA GLU A 41 8.48 -17.18 -12.23
C GLU A 41 7.44 -16.27 -12.91
N ASN A 42 6.17 -16.65 -12.92
CA ASN A 42 5.08 -15.85 -13.50
C ASN A 42 4.34 -15.02 -12.46
N THR A 43 4.65 -15.18 -11.17
CA THR A 43 3.99 -14.42 -10.12
C THR A 43 4.55 -13.00 -10.06
N SER A 44 3.65 -12.03 -10.20
CA SER A 44 3.92 -10.62 -9.90
C SER A 44 2.69 -9.99 -9.23
N GLY A 45 2.92 -9.00 -8.38
CA GLY A 45 1.86 -8.29 -7.65
C GLY A 45 2.13 -8.18 -6.16
N ALA A 46 1.10 -7.79 -5.42
CA ALA A 46 1.10 -7.65 -3.98
C ALA A 46 0.18 -8.67 -3.31
N PHE A 47 0.63 -9.19 -2.17
CA PHE A 47 -0.05 -10.24 -1.42
C PHE A 47 -0.05 -9.92 0.08
N PRO A 48 -1.21 -9.93 0.76
CA PRO A 48 -1.28 -9.65 2.18
C PRO A 48 -0.50 -10.65 3.04
N LEU A 49 0.18 -10.14 4.06
CA LEU A 49 0.92 -10.89 5.08
C LEU A 49 0.68 -10.29 6.46
N LYS A 50 0.69 -11.13 7.50
CA LYS A 50 0.77 -10.63 8.87
C LYS A 50 2.11 -9.93 9.10
N ALA A 51 2.06 -8.67 9.53
CA ALA A 51 3.24 -7.95 9.95
C ALA A 51 3.60 -8.34 11.39
N PRO A 52 4.88 -8.66 11.69
CA PRO A 52 5.30 -8.87 13.07
C PRO A 52 5.08 -7.60 13.92
N ALA A 53 4.61 -7.76 15.15
CA ALA A 53 4.33 -6.62 16.04
C ALA A 53 5.55 -5.71 16.25
N GLY A 54 6.74 -6.29 16.46
CA GLY A 54 7.97 -5.52 16.63
C GLY A 54 8.36 -4.66 15.41
N VAL A 55 7.98 -5.07 14.20
CA VAL A 55 8.17 -4.27 12.98
C VAL A 55 7.18 -3.11 12.94
N LEU A 56 5.93 -3.31 13.35
CA LEU A 56 4.94 -2.22 13.41
C LEU A 56 5.32 -1.18 14.47
N ASP A 57 5.76 -1.65 15.63
CA ASP A 57 6.19 -0.83 16.76
C ASP A 57 7.37 0.08 16.40
N SER A 58 8.36 -0.43 15.65
CA SER A 58 9.54 0.34 15.24
C SER A 58 9.18 1.55 14.35
N PHE A 59 8.05 1.48 13.66
CA PHE A 59 7.52 2.57 12.82
C PHE A 59 6.39 3.37 13.47
N SER A 60 6.06 3.08 14.73
CA SER A 60 4.94 3.67 15.48
C SER A 60 3.61 3.55 14.73
N VAL A 61 3.41 2.40 14.08
CA VAL A 61 2.16 2.05 13.39
C VAL A 61 1.31 1.22 14.35
N GLN A 62 0.07 1.66 14.58
CA GLN A 62 -0.85 1.01 15.51
C GLN A 62 -2.22 0.73 14.88
N GLY A 63 -3.05 -0.05 15.57
CA GLY A 63 -4.42 -0.36 15.15
C GLY A 63 -4.65 -1.84 14.82
N GLU A 64 -5.91 -2.23 14.76
CA GLU A 64 -6.32 -3.65 14.65
C GLU A 64 -6.15 -4.24 13.24
N HIS A 65 -5.94 -3.39 12.24
CA HIS A 65 -5.90 -3.78 10.82
C HIS A 65 -4.50 -3.76 10.21
N CYS A 66 -3.47 -3.66 11.06
CA CYS A 66 -2.08 -3.59 10.62
C CYS A 66 -1.63 -4.91 9.97
N HIS A 67 -1.13 -4.80 8.75
CA HIS A 67 -0.55 -5.92 8.02
C HIS A 67 0.47 -5.37 7.01
N ALA A 68 1.29 -6.27 6.46
CA ALA A 68 2.24 -5.96 5.40
C ALA A 68 1.75 -6.56 4.07
N LEU A 69 2.30 -6.06 2.98
CA LEU A 69 2.14 -6.65 1.66
C LEU A 69 3.48 -7.19 1.19
N LEU A 70 3.56 -8.47 0.86
CA LEU A 70 4.64 -9.03 0.05
C LEU A 70 4.44 -8.55 -1.38
N CYS A 71 5.41 -7.84 -1.93
CA CYS A 71 5.39 -7.34 -3.29
C CYS A 71 6.44 -8.08 -4.10
N ILE A 72 6.02 -8.74 -5.18
CA ILE A 72 6.88 -9.47 -6.10
C ILE A 72 6.84 -8.74 -7.45
N VAL A 73 8.02 -8.35 -7.93
CA VAL A 73 8.22 -7.59 -9.17
C VAL A 73 9.49 -8.08 -9.88
N PRO A 74 9.67 -7.78 -11.18
CA PRO A 74 10.97 -7.99 -11.83
C PRO A 74 12.08 -7.18 -11.13
N ALA A 75 13.26 -7.75 -10.94
CA ALA A 75 14.40 -7.02 -10.36
C ALA A 75 14.85 -5.85 -11.26
N GLY A 76 15.33 -4.76 -10.67
CA GLY A 76 15.67 -3.52 -11.38
C GLY A 76 14.45 -2.69 -11.78
N THR A 77 13.27 -3.04 -11.25
CA THR A 77 12.04 -2.33 -11.53
C THR A 77 12.07 -0.92 -10.96
N ARG A 78 11.65 0.05 -11.77
CA ARG A 78 11.43 1.42 -11.30
C ARG A 78 10.02 1.59 -10.74
N LEU A 79 9.93 1.64 -9.40
CA LEU A 79 8.68 1.72 -8.65
C LEU A 79 8.22 3.17 -8.46
N VAL A 80 6.99 3.47 -8.87
CA VAL A 80 6.34 4.77 -8.68
C VAL A 80 5.11 4.62 -7.79
N GLY A 81 5.05 5.40 -6.71
CA GLY A 81 3.92 5.45 -5.79
C GLY A 81 3.05 6.70 -5.97
N ARG A 82 1.73 6.54 -6.05
CA ARG A 82 0.75 7.64 -6.03
C ARG A 82 -0.32 7.41 -4.98
N SER A 83 -0.88 8.51 -4.46
CA SER A 83 -1.92 8.48 -3.44
C SER A 83 -3.17 9.21 -3.89
N TYR A 84 -4.32 8.55 -3.81
CA TYR A 84 -5.62 9.13 -4.09
C TYR A 84 -6.46 9.07 -2.82
N SER A 85 -5.95 9.71 -1.76
CA SER A 85 -6.56 9.76 -0.44
C SER A 85 -6.96 11.17 -0.01
N TRP A 86 -8.05 11.26 0.75
CA TRP A 86 -8.41 12.45 1.51
C TRP A 86 -7.57 12.65 2.77
N TRP A 87 -6.84 11.62 3.20
CA TRP A 87 -6.03 11.60 4.41
C TRP A 87 -4.54 11.70 4.10
N LEU A 88 -3.74 11.99 5.12
CA LEU A 88 -2.30 11.74 5.04
C LEU A 88 -2.07 10.23 4.88
N GLN A 89 -1.19 9.85 3.96
CA GLN A 89 -0.82 8.46 3.71
C GLN A 89 0.68 8.31 3.87
N ARG A 90 1.07 7.17 4.42
CA ARG A 90 2.44 6.72 4.53
C ARG A 90 2.57 5.29 4.00
N ALA A 91 3.62 5.04 3.24
CA ALA A 91 3.99 3.73 2.73
C ALA A 91 5.44 3.48 3.06
N ILE A 92 5.68 2.47 3.89
CA ILE A 92 7.00 2.07 4.36
C ILE A 92 7.42 0.87 3.51
N ILE A 93 8.48 1.03 2.73
CA ILE A 93 9.01 0.04 1.81
C ILE A 93 10.24 -0.59 2.46
N LEU A 94 10.17 -1.90 2.68
CA LEU A 94 11.16 -2.67 3.43
C LEU A 94 11.76 -3.77 2.55
N ASP A 95 13.00 -4.14 2.81
CA ASP A 95 13.63 -5.28 2.17
C ASP A 95 13.20 -6.63 2.80
N SER A 96 12.77 -6.59 4.06
CA SER A 96 12.48 -7.75 4.90
C SER A 96 11.42 -7.44 5.96
N LEU A 97 10.80 -8.48 6.51
CA LEU A 97 9.93 -8.40 7.70
C LEU A 97 10.57 -9.10 8.92
N GLY A 98 11.89 -9.01 9.04
CA GLY A 98 12.62 -9.59 10.17
C GLY A 98 12.21 -8.96 11.52
N PRO A 99 12.31 -9.71 12.64
CA PRO A 99 11.80 -9.26 13.94
C PRO A 99 12.53 -8.06 14.55
N GLU A 100 13.68 -7.64 14.00
CA GLU A 100 14.49 -6.54 14.52
C GLU A 100 15.01 -5.66 13.37
N ASN A 101 14.59 -4.39 13.36
CA ASN A 101 15.04 -3.31 12.46
C ASN A 101 15.21 -3.72 10.98
N PRO A 102 14.12 -3.99 10.24
CA PRO A 102 14.21 -4.21 8.81
C PRO A 102 14.82 -2.99 8.11
N ASP A 103 15.63 -3.22 7.08
CA ASP A 103 16.24 -2.13 6.33
C ASP A 103 15.16 -1.42 5.52
N ILE A 104 15.10 -0.11 5.68
CA ILE A 104 14.14 0.75 4.99
C ILE A 104 14.72 1.05 3.61
N ILE A 105 14.07 0.52 2.57
CA ILE A 105 14.34 0.92 1.19
C ILE A 105 13.86 2.37 0.99
N ALA A 106 12.63 2.64 1.44
CA ALA A 106 12.08 3.99 1.40
C ALA A 106 10.91 4.17 2.40
N ASP A 107 10.78 5.38 2.93
CA ASP A 107 9.62 5.80 3.72
C ASP A 107 8.93 6.95 3.00
N TRP A 108 7.80 6.65 2.37
CA TRP A 108 7.07 7.58 1.53
C TRP A 108 5.86 8.13 2.27
N HIS A 109 5.67 9.45 2.22
CA HIS A 109 4.52 10.09 2.82
C HIS A 109 3.98 11.22 1.94
N THR A 110 2.66 11.32 1.88
CA THR A 110 2.02 12.51 1.29
C THR A 110 2.41 13.74 2.11
N PRO A 111 2.79 14.87 1.49
CA PRO A 111 3.21 16.07 2.24
C PRO A 111 2.04 16.82 2.88
N ARG A 112 0.81 16.53 2.44
CA ARG A 112 -0.46 17.07 2.95
C ARG A 112 -1.61 16.15 2.51
N PRO A 113 -2.77 16.20 3.18
CA PRO A 113 -3.99 15.55 2.69
C PRO A 113 -4.32 15.97 1.24
N VAL A 114 -5.04 15.12 0.50
CA VAL A 114 -5.48 15.40 -0.88
C VAL A 114 -4.29 15.69 -1.81
N ASN A 115 -3.29 14.79 -1.80
CA ASN A 115 -2.08 14.92 -2.62
C ASN A 115 -1.79 13.62 -3.37
N THR A 116 -1.55 13.73 -4.68
CA THR A 116 -1.26 12.59 -5.57
C THR A 116 0.15 12.05 -5.45
N ARG A 117 1.09 12.83 -4.90
CA ARG A 117 2.47 12.43 -4.70
C ARG A 117 2.62 11.68 -3.38
N LEU A 118 2.92 10.39 -3.46
CA LEU A 118 3.29 9.55 -2.32
C LEU A 118 4.81 9.46 -2.18
N GLY A 119 5.49 9.07 -3.25
CA GLY A 119 6.96 9.00 -3.35
C GLY A 119 7.55 10.01 -4.33
N PRO A 120 8.83 9.83 -4.72
CA PRO A 120 9.46 10.59 -5.80
C PRO A 120 8.67 10.51 -7.12
N GLU A 121 8.68 11.59 -7.89
CA GLU A 121 7.92 11.67 -9.14
C GLU A 121 8.39 10.65 -10.18
N GLU A 122 9.71 10.48 -10.27
CA GLU A 122 10.39 9.50 -11.11
C GLU A 122 10.49 8.11 -10.45
N GLY A 123 9.95 7.93 -9.24
CA GLY A 123 10.08 6.67 -8.50
C GLY A 123 11.50 6.36 -8.02
N ILE A 124 11.67 5.14 -7.51
CA ILE A 124 12.95 4.56 -7.07
C ILE A 124 13.20 3.24 -7.81
N GLU A 125 14.47 2.87 -7.97
CA GLU A 125 14.83 1.55 -8.48
C GLU A 125 14.80 0.54 -7.32
N ILE A 126 14.21 -0.63 -7.56
CA ILE A 126 14.18 -1.74 -6.62
C ILE A 126 15.10 -2.83 -7.18
N ASP A 127 16.27 -2.99 -6.57
CA ASP A 127 17.29 -3.95 -7.02
C ASP A 127 16.91 -5.41 -6.74
N SER A 128 15.90 -5.62 -5.90
CA SER A 128 15.37 -6.93 -5.51
C SER A 128 14.10 -7.28 -6.31
N SER A 129 13.85 -8.58 -6.52
CA SER A 129 12.58 -9.07 -7.07
C SER A 129 11.45 -9.10 -6.02
N LEU A 130 11.79 -8.90 -4.75
CA LEU A 130 10.84 -8.87 -3.65
C LEU A 130 11.10 -7.69 -2.72
N PHE A 131 10.03 -7.15 -2.17
CA PHE A 131 10.05 -6.16 -1.09
C PHE A 131 8.74 -6.21 -0.33
N TYR A 132 8.65 -5.48 0.78
CA TYR A 132 7.46 -5.40 1.59
C TYR A 132 6.95 -3.98 1.69
N VAL A 133 5.62 -3.83 1.76
CA VAL A 133 4.98 -2.52 1.96
C VAL A 133 4.08 -2.58 3.18
N ILE A 134 4.28 -1.65 4.10
CA ILE A 134 3.30 -1.34 5.15
C ILE A 134 2.65 -0.01 4.78
N SER A 135 1.32 -0.01 4.63
CA SER A 135 0.55 1.20 4.37
C SER A 135 -0.26 1.62 5.59
N CYS A 136 -0.17 2.90 5.93
CA CYS A 136 -0.91 3.49 7.03
C CYS A 136 -1.39 4.90 6.68
N HIS A 137 -2.33 5.41 7.46
CA HIS A 137 -2.81 6.78 7.36
C HIS A 137 -2.57 7.55 8.64
N GLY A 138 -2.43 8.87 8.50
CA GLY A 138 -2.23 9.75 9.64
C GLY A 138 -3.56 10.05 10.31
N LEU A 139 -3.65 9.78 11.62
CA LEU A 139 -4.77 10.15 12.46
C LEU A 139 -4.24 10.96 13.65
N ASN A 140 -4.50 12.27 13.66
CA ASN A 140 -3.93 13.22 14.62
C ASN A 140 -2.38 13.20 14.63
N ASP A 141 -1.80 12.59 15.67
CA ASP A 141 -0.37 12.56 15.98
C ASP A 141 0.28 11.17 15.80
N HIS A 142 -0.48 10.19 15.30
CA HIS A 142 -0.01 8.82 15.14
C HIS A 142 -0.41 8.21 13.79
N TRP A 143 0.21 7.06 13.46
CA TRP A 143 -0.06 6.31 12.24
C TRP A 143 -0.95 5.11 12.54
N VAL A 144 -2.03 4.96 11.77
CA VAL A 144 -2.97 3.85 11.91
C VAL A 144 -2.89 2.92 10.70
N GLY A 145 -2.76 1.63 10.96
CA GLY A 145 -2.79 0.59 9.93
C GLY A 145 -4.09 0.63 9.13
N ASN A 146 -3.97 0.51 7.82
CA ASN A 146 -5.11 0.62 6.93
C ASN A 146 -5.96 -0.66 6.88
N ARG A 147 -7.29 -0.52 6.84
CA ARG A 147 -8.19 -1.56 6.31
C ARG A 147 -8.08 -1.58 4.79
N THR A 148 -7.52 -2.63 4.21
CA THR A 148 -7.22 -2.64 2.77
C THR A 148 -7.80 -3.82 2.01
N LEU A 149 -8.04 -3.59 0.72
CA LEU A 149 -8.18 -4.58 -0.33
C LEU A 149 -7.03 -4.38 -1.33
N VAL A 150 -6.45 -5.48 -1.81
CA VAL A 150 -5.34 -5.45 -2.77
C VAL A 150 -5.86 -5.85 -4.15
N GLN A 151 -5.50 -5.08 -5.17
CA GLN A 151 -5.79 -5.39 -6.58
C GLN A 151 -4.50 -5.40 -7.38
N ASN A 152 -4.14 -6.56 -7.91
CA ASN A 152 -3.02 -6.71 -8.83
C ASN A 152 -3.40 -6.19 -10.22
N MET A 153 -2.42 -5.58 -10.89
CA MET A 153 -2.53 -4.99 -12.22
C MET A 153 -1.33 -5.49 -13.05
N ASP A 154 -1.43 -5.42 -14.38
CA ASP A 154 -0.37 -5.93 -15.27
C ASP A 154 1.04 -5.38 -14.95
N ASN A 155 1.12 -4.09 -14.58
CA ASN A 155 2.36 -3.41 -14.21
C ASN A 155 2.22 -2.64 -12.89
N GLY A 156 1.60 -3.27 -11.90
CA GLY A 156 1.38 -2.61 -10.63
C GLY A 156 0.52 -3.37 -9.66
N PHE A 157 0.29 -2.75 -8.51
CA PHE A 157 -0.80 -3.11 -7.64
C PHE A 157 -1.44 -1.85 -7.04
N ARG A 158 -2.66 -2.02 -6.55
CA ARG A 158 -3.44 -0.97 -5.92
C ARG A 158 -3.89 -1.45 -4.55
N ILE A 159 -3.75 -0.56 -3.57
CA ILE A 159 -4.27 -0.72 -2.22
C ILE A 159 -5.48 0.20 -2.10
N LEU A 160 -6.66 -0.40 -2.06
CA LEU A 160 -7.92 0.29 -1.80
C LEU A 160 -8.23 0.20 -0.32
N GLY A 161 -8.80 1.23 0.29
CA GLY A 161 -9.20 1.12 1.68
C GLY A 161 -10.12 2.20 2.19
N CYS A 162 -10.47 2.04 3.45
CA CYS A 162 -11.17 3.07 4.23
C CYS A 162 -10.28 3.52 5.40
N ALA A 163 -10.39 4.79 5.77
CA ALA A 163 -9.59 5.33 6.87
C ALA A 163 -10.35 5.32 8.22
N LYS A 164 -11.63 4.94 8.23
CA LYS A 164 -12.45 4.96 9.45
C LYS A 164 -13.15 3.65 9.70
N ASP A 165 -13.11 3.20 10.95
CA ASP A 165 -13.69 1.94 11.40
C ASP A 165 -15.21 1.90 11.24
N ASP A 166 -15.88 3.06 11.32
CA ASP A 166 -17.34 3.20 11.20
C ASP A 166 -17.84 3.30 9.75
N THR A 167 -16.95 3.18 8.76
CA THR A 167 -17.31 3.24 7.34
C THR A 167 -16.98 1.96 6.59
N ALA A 168 -17.82 1.60 5.64
CA ALA A 168 -17.64 0.44 4.74
C ALA A 168 -17.33 0.91 3.30
N ASN A 169 -16.65 2.05 3.15
CA ASN A 169 -16.37 2.67 1.86
C ASN A 169 -14.92 2.43 1.45
N PHE A 170 -14.66 1.34 0.73
CA PHE A 170 -13.31 0.94 0.26
C PHE A 170 -12.83 1.73 -0.96
N HIS A 171 -13.17 3.02 -0.99
CA HIS A 171 -12.77 3.98 -2.01
C HIS A 171 -12.40 5.35 -1.40
N GLU A 172 -12.28 5.42 -0.07
CA GLU A 172 -11.85 6.66 0.61
C GLU A 172 -10.38 6.96 0.39
N PHE A 173 -9.57 5.92 0.20
CA PHE A 173 -8.24 6.07 -0.35
C PHE A 173 -7.91 4.96 -1.34
N CYS A 174 -7.00 5.30 -2.25
CA CYS A 174 -6.41 4.40 -3.22
C CYS A 174 -4.91 4.73 -3.31
N LEU A 175 -4.04 3.80 -2.94
CA LEU A 175 -2.61 3.90 -3.21
C LEU A 175 -2.32 3.06 -4.43
N THR A 176 -1.56 3.59 -5.39
CA THR A 176 -1.12 2.82 -6.56
C THR A 176 0.39 2.76 -6.58
N PHE A 177 0.90 1.56 -6.77
CA PHE A 177 2.31 1.27 -6.99
C PHE A 177 2.41 0.69 -8.39
N THR A 178 3.12 1.37 -9.27
CA THR A 178 3.22 1.00 -10.67
C THR A 178 4.67 0.95 -11.09
N TRP A 179 4.95 0.15 -12.11
CA TRP A 179 6.24 0.10 -12.77
C TRP A 179 6.10 0.16 -14.29
N GLY A 180 7.19 0.50 -14.98
CA GLY A 180 7.26 0.38 -16.43
C GLY A 180 7.34 -1.09 -16.83
N ALA A 181 6.66 -1.45 -17.92
CA ALA A 181 6.96 -2.66 -18.67
C ALA A 181 8.26 -2.51 -19.47
#